data_AF-A0A1M6X595-F1
#
_entry.id   AF-A0A1M6X595-F1
#
_cell.length_a   1.000
_cell.length_b   1.000
_cell.length_c   1.000
_cell.angle_alpha   90.00
_cell.angle_beta   90.00
_cell.angle_gamma   90.00
#
_symmetry.space_group_name_H-M   'P 1'
#
loop_
_entity.id
_entity.type
_entity.pdbx_description
1 polymer ?
#
loop_
_entity_poly.entity_id
_entity_poly.type
_entity_poly.pdbx_seq_one_letter_code
_entity_poly.pdbx_strand_id
1 'polypeptide(L)'
;MELPTDILKINRQRVVAAFPGYLQQDAEEVADFLLDWNFELHPSLNQEVLLLGQKLTIPGRVYSELPTEEAITTLSSSQQVILNCLFLRHHDGFVRQKCLEQLVDIDEYFIAPFVVHLLGEYVIEILFVVNRPNSEKVAKLIREEQP
;
A
#
# COMPACT_ATOMS: atom_id res chain seq x y z
N MET A 1 -3.48 -15.34 16.75
CA MET A 1 -4.86 -15.87 16.71
C MET A 1 -5.20 -15.96 15.24
N GLU A 2 -5.45 -17.15 14.70
CA GLU A 2 -5.75 -17.31 13.28
C GLU A 2 -7.06 -16.59 12.91
N LEU A 3 -7.06 -15.88 11.79
CA LEU A 3 -8.25 -15.17 11.30
C LEU A 3 -9.31 -16.19 10.81
N PRO A 4 -10.60 -15.94 11.06
CA PRO A 4 -11.68 -16.74 10.49
C PRO A 4 -11.60 -16.82 8.95
N THR A 5 -11.89 -17.99 8.38
CA THR A 5 -11.81 -18.26 6.94
C THR A 5 -12.62 -17.27 6.09
N ASP A 6 -13.77 -16.81 6.57
CA ASP A 6 -14.59 -15.82 5.86
C ASP A 6 -13.89 -14.46 5.76
N ILE A 7 -13.17 -14.05 6.81
CA ILE A 7 -12.39 -12.80 6.81
C ILE A 7 -11.21 -12.91 5.84
N LEU A 8 -10.51 -14.04 5.83
CA LEU A 8 -9.41 -14.30 4.90
C LEU A 8 -9.88 -14.22 3.44
N LYS A 9 -11.04 -14.82 3.13
CA LYS A 9 -11.63 -14.76 1.79
C LYS A 9 -11.99 -13.33 1.36
N ILE A 10 -12.55 -12.53 2.29
CA ILE A 10 -12.87 -11.11 2.04
C ILE A 10 -11.58 -10.31 1.82
N ASN A 11 -10.55 -10.53 2.64
CA ASN A 11 -9.26 -9.84 2.50
C ASN A 11 -8.61 -10.15 1.16
N ARG A 12 -8.61 -11.43 0.73
CA ARG A 12 -8.13 -11.83 -0.59
C ARG A 12 -8.83 -11.06 -1.70
N GLN A 13 -10.16 -10.99 -1.67
CA GLN A 13 -10.93 -10.25 -2.67
C GLN A 13 -10.60 -8.75 -2.69
N ARG A 14 -10.38 -8.15 -1.52
CA ARG A 14 -10.00 -6.73 -1.40
C ARG A 14 -8.59 -6.47 -1.95
N VAL A 15 -7.65 -7.39 -1.79
CA VAL A 15 -6.32 -7.29 -2.41
C VAL A 15 -6.45 -7.31 -3.92
N VAL A 16 -7.16 -8.28 -4.49
CA VAL A 16 -7.34 -8.41 -5.95
C VAL A 16 -8.02 -7.17 -6.53
N ALA A 17 -9.04 -6.63 -5.85
CA ALA A 17 -9.76 -5.43 -6.30
C ALA A 17 -8.92 -4.14 -6.26
N ALA A 18 -7.73 -4.15 -5.64
CA ALA A 18 -6.86 -2.99 -5.55
C ALA A 18 -5.99 -2.77 -6.81
N PHE A 19 -5.93 -3.77 -7.71
CA PHE A 19 -5.05 -3.77 -8.87
C PHE A 19 -5.83 -3.86 -10.19
N PRO A 20 -5.30 -3.28 -11.28
CA PRO A 20 -5.92 -3.35 -12.59
C PRO A 20 -5.95 -4.79 -13.12
N GLY A 21 -6.90 -5.08 -14.01
CA GLY A 21 -7.17 -6.44 -14.49
C GLY A 21 -5.98 -7.11 -15.19
N TYR A 22 -5.03 -6.35 -15.73
CA TYR A 22 -3.82 -6.93 -16.34
C TYR A 22 -2.84 -7.50 -15.31
N LEU A 23 -2.99 -7.18 -14.02
CA LEU A 23 -2.22 -7.73 -12.89
C LEU A 23 -3.01 -8.74 -12.06
N GLN A 24 -4.20 -9.15 -12.52
CA GLN A 24 -5.12 -9.93 -11.69
C GLN A 24 -4.50 -11.25 -11.19
N GLN A 25 -3.76 -11.96 -12.05
CA GLN A 25 -3.08 -13.18 -11.62
C GLN A 25 -2.03 -12.90 -10.54
N ASP A 26 -1.14 -11.91 -10.75
CA ASP A 26 -0.12 -11.59 -9.76
C ASP A 26 -0.73 -11.08 -8.44
N ALA A 27 -1.84 -10.34 -8.51
CA ALA A 27 -2.55 -9.89 -7.32
C ALA A 27 -3.19 -11.05 -6.55
N GLU A 28 -3.68 -12.07 -7.24
CA GLU A 28 -4.19 -13.31 -6.62
C GLU A 28 -3.08 -14.09 -5.93
N GLU A 29 -1.92 -14.28 -6.59
CA GLU A 29 -0.75 -14.95 -5.99
C GLU A 29 -0.26 -14.22 -4.74
N VAL A 30 -0.18 -12.89 -4.77
CA VAL A 30 0.21 -12.10 -3.59
C VAL A 30 -0.84 -12.19 -2.48
N ALA A 31 -2.13 -12.21 -2.84
CA ALA A 31 -3.19 -12.35 -1.86
C ALA A 31 -3.15 -13.71 -1.16
N ASP A 32 -2.86 -14.79 -1.91
CA ASP A 32 -2.71 -16.14 -1.37
C ASP A 32 -1.43 -16.29 -0.53
N PHE A 33 -0.32 -15.71 -0.99
CA PHE A 33 0.93 -15.61 -0.21
C PHE A 33 0.72 -14.94 1.15
N LEU A 34 -0.08 -13.87 1.21
CA LEU A 34 -0.33 -13.12 2.45
C LEU A 34 -1.16 -13.89 3.50
N LEU A 35 -1.83 -14.99 3.11
CA LEU A 35 -2.59 -15.82 4.06
C LEU A 35 -1.69 -16.42 5.15
N ASP A 36 -0.41 -16.68 4.84
CA ASP A 36 0.57 -17.23 5.77
C ASP A 36 1.10 -16.20 6.78
N TRP A 37 0.80 -14.91 6.60
CA TRP A 37 1.41 -13.79 7.36
C TRP A 37 0.42 -13.05 8.28
N ASN A 38 -0.67 -13.71 8.69
CA ASN A 38 -1.71 -13.11 9.54
C ASN A 38 -2.25 -11.78 9.00
N PHE A 39 -2.45 -11.72 7.68
CA PHE A 39 -2.83 -10.50 6.97
C PHE A 39 -4.31 -10.10 7.22
N GLU A 40 -4.47 -8.95 7.87
CA GLU A 40 -5.75 -8.31 8.15
C GLU A 40 -5.86 -6.93 7.50
N LEU A 41 -6.96 -6.70 6.79
CA LEU A 41 -7.32 -5.39 6.27
C LEU A 41 -8.34 -4.71 7.17
N HIS A 42 -7.96 -3.58 7.76
CA HIS A 42 -8.86 -2.77 8.57
C HIS A 42 -10.17 -2.48 7.82
N PRO A 43 -11.34 -2.62 8.47
CA PRO A 43 -12.65 -2.45 7.82
C PRO A 43 -13.01 -0.99 7.48
N SER A 44 -12.11 -0.03 7.77
CA SER A 44 -12.24 1.37 7.35
C SER A 44 -12.58 1.48 5.87
N LEU A 45 -13.31 2.55 5.52
CA LEU A 45 -13.71 2.91 4.15
C LEU A 45 -12.58 2.65 3.16
N ASN A 46 -12.75 1.61 2.33
CA ASN A 46 -11.95 1.45 1.14
C ASN A 46 -12.15 2.67 0.25
N GLN A 47 -11.13 3.02 -0.52
CA GLN A 47 -11.19 4.17 -1.39
C GLN A 47 -11.19 3.73 -2.84
N GLU A 48 -12.17 4.26 -3.58
CA GLU A 48 -12.36 3.91 -4.97
C GLU A 48 -11.56 4.89 -5.84
N VAL A 49 -10.76 4.35 -6.75
CA VAL A 49 -9.96 5.13 -7.69
C VAL A 49 -10.25 4.66 -9.10
N LEU A 50 -10.37 5.60 -10.04
CA LEU A 50 -10.49 5.28 -11.46
C LEU A 50 -9.10 5.40 -12.11
N LEU A 51 -8.48 4.25 -12.41
CA LEU A 51 -7.18 4.17 -13.06
C LEU A 51 -7.37 3.67 -14.50
N LEU A 52 -7.07 4.51 -15.49
CA LEU A 52 -7.19 4.16 -16.92
C LEU A 52 -8.56 3.57 -17.30
N GLY A 53 -9.63 4.10 -16.70
CA GLY A 53 -11.01 3.62 -16.92
C GLY A 53 -11.40 2.36 -16.15
N GLN A 54 -10.49 1.80 -15.34
CA GLN A 54 -10.77 0.67 -14.44
C GLN A 54 -10.98 1.18 -13.01
N LYS A 55 -12.04 0.67 -12.37
CA LYS A 55 -12.34 1.01 -10.97
C LYS A 55 -11.54 0.08 -10.06
N LEU A 56 -10.64 0.68 -9.28
CA LEU A 56 -9.83 0.02 -8.26
C LEU A 56 -10.36 0.37 -6.88
N THR A 57 -10.22 -0.55 -5.93
CA THR A 57 -10.61 -0.38 -4.53
C THR A 57 -9.37 -0.49 -3.66
N ILE A 58 -8.76 0.64 -3.32
CA ILE A 58 -7.54 0.66 -2.51
C ILE A 58 -7.91 0.30 -1.06
N PRO A 59 -7.27 -0.71 -0.45
CA PRO A 59 -7.64 -1.20 0.87
C PRO A 59 -7.34 -0.17 1.95
N GLY A 60 -7.93 -0.36 3.13
CA GLY A 60 -7.62 0.41 4.34
C GLY A 60 -6.22 0.10 4.89
N ARG A 61 -6.03 0.31 6.19
CA ARG A 61 -4.77 -0.03 6.87
C ARG A 61 -4.56 -1.55 6.87
N VAL A 62 -3.33 -1.97 6.60
CA VAL A 62 -2.88 -3.36 6.63
C VAL A 62 -2.23 -3.65 7.98
N TYR A 63 -2.69 -4.72 8.63
CA TYR A 63 -2.07 -5.32 9.81
C TYR A 63 -1.58 -6.70 9.40
N SER A 64 -0.28 -6.94 9.45
CA SER A 64 0.33 -8.18 9.00
C SER A 64 1.65 -8.37 9.73
N GLU A 65 2.07 -9.61 9.86
CA GLU A 65 3.49 -9.88 10.08
C GLU A 65 4.24 -9.58 8.77
N LEU A 66 5.54 -9.24 8.89
CA LEU A 66 6.37 -9.01 7.73
C LEU A 66 6.90 -10.35 7.20
N PRO A 67 6.70 -10.63 5.90
CA PRO A 67 7.34 -11.75 5.25
C PRO A 67 8.86 -11.70 5.40
N THR A 68 9.49 -12.86 5.58
CA THR A 68 10.96 -12.96 5.57
C THR A 68 11.50 -12.62 4.18
N GLU A 69 12.73 -12.13 4.12
CA GLU A 69 13.36 -11.83 2.82
C GLU A 69 13.42 -13.07 1.92
N GLU A 70 13.70 -14.24 2.47
CA GLU A 70 13.67 -15.52 1.75
C GLU A 70 12.28 -15.80 1.15
N ALA A 71 11.20 -15.60 1.90
CA ALA A 71 9.85 -15.78 1.40
C ALA A 71 9.53 -14.77 0.27
N ILE A 72 9.94 -13.51 0.42
CA ILE A 72 9.75 -12.49 -0.62
C ILE A 72 10.50 -12.84 -1.90
N THR A 73 11.68 -13.46 -1.82
CA THR A 73 12.45 -13.87 -3.02
C THR A 73 11.77 -14.95 -3.86
N THR A 74 10.75 -15.63 -3.33
CA THR A 74 9.94 -16.58 -4.09
C THR A 74 8.94 -15.90 -5.03
N LEU A 75 8.61 -14.63 -4.77
CA LEU A 75 7.69 -13.83 -5.57
C LEU A 75 8.39 -13.27 -6.82
N SER A 76 7.64 -13.17 -7.91
CA SER A 76 8.09 -12.48 -9.13
C SER A 76 8.31 -10.98 -8.88
N SER A 77 9.06 -10.30 -9.75
CA SER A 77 9.26 -8.85 -9.62
C SER A 77 7.93 -8.07 -9.59
N SER A 78 6.96 -8.44 -10.43
CA SER A 78 5.61 -7.86 -10.44
C SER A 78 4.90 -8.07 -9.09
N GLN A 79 4.96 -9.28 -8.55
CA GLN A 79 4.35 -9.63 -7.26
C GLN A 79 5.01 -8.91 -6.09
N GLN A 80 6.33 -8.71 -6.11
CA GLN A 80 7.03 -7.89 -5.11
C GLN A 80 6.60 -6.42 -5.16
N VAL A 81 6.36 -5.87 -6.35
CA VAL A 81 5.81 -4.50 -6.51
C VAL A 81 4.41 -4.41 -5.93
N ILE A 82 3.53 -5.38 -6.22
CA ILE A 82 2.18 -5.47 -5.67
C ILE A 82 2.22 -5.58 -4.13
N LEU A 83 3.09 -6.42 -3.58
CA LEU A 83 3.29 -6.58 -2.15
C LEU A 83 3.72 -5.25 -1.50
N ASN A 84 4.71 -4.56 -2.08
CA ASN A 84 5.17 -3.26 -1.60
C ASN A 84 4.06 -2.21 -1.66
N CYS A 85 3.22 -2.22 -2.71
CA CYS A 85 2.06 -1.33 -2.83
C CYS A 85 1.06 -1.54 -1.68
N LEU A 86 0.74 -2.79 -1.34
CA LEU A 86 -0.11 -3.11 -0.20
C LEU A 86 0.52 -2.64 1.11
N PHE A 87 1.84 -2.84 1.29
CA PHE A 87 2.54 -2.42 2.49
C PHE A 87 2.78 -0.91 2.61
N LEU A 88 2.52 -0.11 1.56
CA LEU A 88 2.33 1.35 1.75
C LEU A 88 1.12 1.68 2.63
N ARG A 89 0.21 0.73 2.85
CA ARG A 89 -0.91 0.85 3.78
C ARG A 89 -0.66 0.17 5.13
N HIS A 90 0.55 -0.33 5.39
CA HIS A 90 0.90 -0.97 6.64
C HIS A 90 0.77 -0.03 7.84
N HIS A 91 0.43 -0.58 9.01
CA HIS A 91 0.26 0.21 10.24
C HIS A 91 1.59 0.83 10.74
N ASP A 92 2.71 0.15 10.53
CA ASP A 92 4.05 0.64 10.86
C ASP A 92 4.56 1.63 9.79
N GLY A 93 5.04 2.80 10.24
CA GLY A 93 5.63 3.83 9.38
C GLY A 93 6.99 3.45 8.77
N PHE A 94 7.82 2.67 9.47
CA PHE A 94 9.12 2.24 8.96
C PHE A 94 8.98 1.26 7.79
N VAL A 95 8.01 0.35 7.90
CA VAL A 95 7.63 -0.58 6.81
C VAL A 95 7.19 0.20 5.58
N ARG A 96 6.31 1.19 5.77
CA ARG A 96 5.84 2.03 4.65
C ARG A 96 6.98 2.77 3.97
N GLN A 97 7.92 3.33 4.73
CA GLN A 97 9.10 3.99 4.18
C GLN A 97 9.96 3.01 3.37
N LYS A 98 10.33 1.85 3.95
CA LYS A 98 11.14 0.83 3.26
C LYS A 98 10.48 0.39 1.95
N CYS A 99 9.17 0.15 1.95
CA CYS A 99 8.44 -0.22 0.74
C CYS A 99 8.39 0.91 -0.29
N LEU A 100 8.26 2.18 0.14
CA LEU A 100 8.29 3.32 -0.78
C LEU A 100 9.66 3.45 -1.46
N GLU A 101 10.75 3.23 -0.73
CA GLU A 101 12.12 3.22 -1.28
C GLU A 101 12.30 2.13 -2.35
N GLN A 102 11.59 0.99 -2.26
CA GLN A 102 11.61 -0.04 -3.30
C GLN A 102 10.77 0.32 -4.54
N LEU A 103 9.87 1.30 -4.44
CA LEU A 103 8.92 1.66 -5.50
C LEU A 103 9.30 2.93 -6.26
N VAL A 104 10.18 3.78 -5.71
CA VAL A 104 10.46 5.13 -6.23
C VAL A 104 10.99 5.17 -7.66
N ASP A 105 11.76 4.15 -8.07
CA ASP A 105 12.38 4.06 -9.39
C ASP A 105 11.57 3.21 -10.38
N ILE A 106 10.37 2.75 -10.00
CA ILE A 106 9.52 1.88 -10.81
C ILE A 106 8.48 2.72 -11.57
N ASP A 107 8.59 2.73 -12.89
CA ASP A 107 7.68 3.46 -13.78
C ASP A 107 6.41 2.66 -14.11
N GLU A 108 5.61 2.39 -13.08
CA GLU A 108 4.35 1.66 -13.20
C GLU A 108 3.18 2.48 -12.65
N TYR A 109 2.25 2.87 -13.53
CA TYR A 109 1.21 3.84 -13.19
C TYR A 109 0.23 3.35 -12.10
N PHE A 110 0.08 2.04 -11.93
CA PHE A 110 -0.78 1.45 -10.89
C PHE A 110 -0.23 1.64 -9.47
N ILE A 111 1.03 2.04 -9.30
CA ILE A 111 1.62 2.38 -8.01
C ILE A 111 1.05 3.71 -7.49
N ALA A 112 0.69 4.64 -8.39
CA ALA A 112 0.33 6.01 -8.04
C ALA A 112 -0.82 6.11 -7.02
N PRO A 113 -1.94 5.36 -7.12
CA PRO A 113 -2.97 5.35 -6.08
C PRO A 113 -2.40 5.01 -4.68
N PHE A 114 -1.53 4.02 -4.55
CA PHE A 114 -0.99 3.65 -3.24
C PHE A 114 -0.10 4.75 -2.65
N VAL A 115 0.71 5.40 -3.48
CA VAL A 115 1.58 6.52 -3.06
C VAL A 115 0.75 7.75 -2.66
N VAL A 116 -0.28 8.11 -3.43
CA VAL A 116 -1.18 9.23 -3.07
C VAL A 116 -1.83 8.98 -1.72
N HIS A 117 -2.28 7.75 -1.46
CA HIS A 117 -2.91 7.38 -0.20
C HIS A 117 -1.92 7.31 0.96
N LEU A 118 -0.66 6.94 0.70
CA LEU A 118 0.42 6.97 1.69
C LEU A 118 0.71 8.40 2.18
N LEU A 119 0.74 9.36 1.26
CA LEU A 119 0.95 10.78 1.57
C LEU A 119 -0.20 11.39 2.38
N GLY A 120 -1.33 10.69 2.48
CA GLY A 120 -2.52 11.14 3.18
C GLY A 120 -3.33 12.09 2.33
N GLU A 121 -4.63 11.85 2.27
CA GLU A 121 -5.63 12.70 1.61
C GLU A 121 -5.50 14.19 1.97
N TYR A 122 -4.89 14.49 3.12
CA TYR A 122 -4.63 15.84 3.60
C TYR A 122 -3.45 16.56 2.94
N VAL A 123 -2.46 15.90 2.34
CA VAL A 123 -1.29 16.62 1.80
C VAL A 123 -1.62 17.35 0.50
N ILE A 124 -2.49 16.82 -0.36
CA ILE A 124 -2.91 17.54 -1.58
C ILE A 124 -3.71 18.79 -1.21
N GLU A 125 -4.70 18.65 -0.33
CA GLU A 125 -5.52 19.78 0.14
C GLU A 125 -4.69 20.81 0.92
N ILE A 126 -3.77 20.35 1.78
CA ILE A 126 -2.83 21.22 2.48
C ILE A 126 -1.82 21.86 1.53
N LEU A 127 -1.31 21.19 0.49
CA LEU A 127 -0.39 21.79 -0.50
C LEU A 127 -1.07 22.90 -1.32
N PHE A 128 -2.37 22.79 -1.57
CA PHE A 128 -3.16 23.88 -2.17
C PHE A 128 -3.37 25.05 -1.18
N VAL A 129 -3.40 24.79 0.13
CA VAL A 129 -3.53 25.83 1.18
C VAL A 129 -2.18 26.45 1.58
N VAL A 130 -1.11 25.66 1.56
CA VAL A 130 0.26 26.01 1.92
C VAL A 130 0.96 26.52 0.67
N ASN A 131 0.73 27.79 0.36
CA ASN A 131 1.57 28.48 -0.60
C ASN A 131 3.05 28.49 -0.13
N ARG A 132 4.00 28.66 -1.07
CA ARG A 132 5.47 28.44 -0.97
C ARG A 132 6.20 28.72 0.38
N PRO A 133 5.88 29.74 1.20
CA PRO A 133 6.67 30.04 2.40
C PRO A 133 6.57 29.02 3.55
N ASN A 134 5.55 28.15 3.56
CA ASN A 134 5.30 27.25 4.70
C ASN A 134 5.89 25.84 4.51
N SER A 135 6.34 25.46 3.31
CA SER A 135 6.92 24.14 3.04
C SER A 135 8.27 23.92 3.74
N GLU A 136 9.08 24.97 3.94
CA GLU A 136 10.38 24.89 4.61
C GLU A 136 10.24 24.60 6.12
N LYS A 137 9.19 25.11 6.77
CA LYS A 137 8.92 24.84 8.20
C LYS A 137 8.48 23.41 8.43
N VAL A 138 7.66 22.86 7.54
CA VAL A 138 7.22 21.47 7.59
C VAL A 138 8.40 20.52 7.34
N ALA A 139 9.24 20.82 6.34
CA ALA A 139 10.45 20.04 6.07
C ALA A 139 11.44 20.06 7.24
N LYS A 140 11.51 21.16 7.99
CA LYS A 140 12.34 21.28 9.19
C LYS A 140 11.78 20.44 10.35
N LEU A 141 10.47 20.48 10.60
CA LEU A 141 9.82 19.70 11.65
C LEU A 141 10.00 18.18 11.44
N ILE A 142 9.86 17.72 10.20
CA ILE A 142 10.02 16.29 9.84
C ILE A 142 11.47 15.82 10.07
N ARG A 143 12.46 16.69 9.87
CA ARG A 143 13.88 16.37 10.07
C ARG A 143 14.31 16.45 11.53
N GLU A 144 13.60 17.20 12.37
CA GLU A 144 13.91 17.37 13.79
C GLU A 144 13.33 16.24 14.68
N GLU A 145 12.42 15.41 14.16
CA GLU A 145 11.80 14.29 14.90
C GLU A 145 12.33 12.88 14.54
N GLN A 146 13.44 12.78 13.80
CA GLN A 146 14.12 11.50 13.54
C GLN A 146 15.38 11.43 14.43
N PRO A 147 15.59 10.36 15.23
CA PRO A 147 16.77 10.22 16.09
C PRO A 147 18.08 10.06 15.31
#